data_AF-A0A520HNF4-F1
#
_entry.id   AF-A0A520HNF4-F1
#
_cell.length_a   1.000
_cell.length_b   1.000
_cell.length_c   1.000
_cell.angle_alpha   90.00
_cell.angle_beta   90.00
_cell.angle_gamma   90.00
#
_symmetry.space_group_name_H-M   'P 1'
#
loop_
_entity.id
_entity.type
_entity.pdbx_description
1 polymer ?
#
loop_
_entity_poly.entity_id
_entity_poly.type
_entity_poly.pdbx_seq_one_letter_code
_entity_poly.pdbx_strand_id
1 'polypeptide(L)'
;MPTKKTPEKSATTPSNAKIDDLAQNTTDAAGSYLTNNHGLRVNDDQNSLKAGPRGATLLEDFLLREKITHFDHERIPERIVHARGSAAHGVFKLYDSLSEITKADFLNDVAAETPVFVRFSTVAGSRGSTDLARDVRGFAVKFYTQQGNFDLVGNNMPVFFIQDAIKFPDLIHAVKPEPDNEIPQAASAHDTFWDFISLMPESAHMIMWAMSDRALPRSYRMMEGFGVHTFRLVNAQGKSSFVKFHWKPLLGVHSVAWDEAQNISGKDPDFHRRDLWDAIESGAFPEWELGIQVVPEEDEHKFEFDLLDPTKLIPEELVPVQRVGKMTLNRNPDNFFSETEQVAFHVGHVVPGIDFTNDPLLQGRLFSYTDTQLLRLGGPNFHEIPINRPVVPVTNNQRDGHMRQTINRGKSSYGPNTVGNNEPAQAKADEGGFVSYN
;
A
#
# COMPACT_ATOMS: atom_id res chain seq x y z
N MET A 1 35.74 -10.91 -31.78
CA MET A 1 34.89 -10.88 -30.57
C MET A 1 33.87 -9.77 -30.76
N PRO A 2 32.57 -10.07 -30.83
CA PRO A 2 31.57 -9.05 -31.06
C PRO A 2 31.47 -8.15 -29.83
N THR A 3 31.65 -6.86 -30.04
CA THR A 3 31.37 -5.80 -29.06
C THR A 3 29.94 -5.95 -28.56
N LYS A 4 29.77 -6.24 -27.26
CA LYS A 4 28.49 -6.10 -26.56
C LYS A 4 28.01 -4.67 -26.80
N LYS A 5 26.99 -4.51 -27.65
CA LYS A 5 26.18 -3.29 -27.68
C LYS A 5 25.67 -3.07 -26.26
N THR A 6 25.98 -1.93 -25.68
CA THR A 6 25.25 -1.39 -24.53
C THR A 6 23.76 -1.46 -24.87
N PRO A 7 22.88 -1.98 -24.00
CA PRO A 7 21.45 -1.90 -24.26
C PRO A 7 21.13 -0.41 -24.40
N GLU A 8 20.58 -0.01 -25.55
CA GLU A 8 19.86 1.26 -25.64
C GLU A 8 18.84 1.25 -24.49
N LYS A 9 18.84 2.29 -23.65
CA LYS A 9 17.85 2.48 -22.58
C LYS A 9 16.47 2.34 -23.22
N SER A 10 15.87 1.18 -23.01
CA SER A 10 14.61 0.72 -23.55
C SER A 10 13.46 1.35 -22.76
N ALA A 11 12.46 1.85 -23.49
CA ALA A 11 11.23 2.50 -23.05
C ALA A 11 11.40 3.84 -22.31
N THR A 12 10.94 4.92 -22.93
CA THR A 12 10.61 6.17 -22.23
C THR A 12 9.64 5.83 -21.10
N THR A 13 10.09 6.03 -19.86
CA THR A 13 9.25 5.88 -18.66
C THR A 13 7.96 6.70 -18.83
N PRO A 14 6.77 6.09 -18.70
CA PRO A 14 5.52 6.85 -18.73
C PRO A 14 5.54 7.89 -17.61
N SER A 15 5.55 9.18 -17.98
CA SER A 15 5.43 10.29 -17.01
C SER A 15 3.96 10.48 -16.66
N ASN A 16 3.71 10.78 -15.38
CA ASN A 16 2.43 11.19 -14.84
C ASN A 16 2.68 12.13 -13.65
N ALA A 17 1.62 12.76 -13.12
CA ALA A 17 1.76 13.76 -12.06
C ALA A 17 2.52 13.24 -10.82
N LYS A 18 2.41 11.95 -10.49
CA LYS A 18 3.15 11.38 -9.36
C LYS A 18 4.63 11.18 -9.69
N ILE A 19 4.95 10.73 -10.89
CA ILE A 19 6.34 10.58 -11.34
C ILE A 19 7.04 11.95 -11.38
N ASP A 20 6.33 12.99 -11.84
CA ASP A 20 6.87 14.34 -11.89
C ASP A 20 7.12 14.93 -10.49
N ASP A 21 6.25 14.63 -9.50
CA ASP A 21 6.48 14.96 -8.09
C ASP A 21 7.73 14.26 -7.53
N LEU A 22 7.91 12.97 -7.83
CA LEU A 22 9.07 12.18 -7.38
C LEU A 22 10.38 12.64 -8.01
N ALA A 23 10.34 13.19 -9.23
CA ALA A 23 11.53 13.67 -9.93
C ALA A 23 12.31 14.73 -9.13
N GLN A 24 11.62 15.51 -8.27
CA GLN A 24 12.25 16.50 -7.38
C GLN A 24 13.17 15.87 -6.33
N ASN A 25 12.96 14.59 -6.01
CA ASN A 25 13.69 13.82 -5.01
C ASN A 25 14.50 12.68 -5.63
N THR A 26 14.65 12.66 -6.96
CA THR A 26 15.36 11.62 -7.71
C THR A 26 16.69 12.18 -8.22
N THR A 27 17.78 11.42 -8.06
CA THR A 27 19.12 11.82 -8.51
C THR A 27 19.80 10.70 -9.29
N ASP A 28 20.64 11.07 -10.27
CA ASP A 28 21.54 10.15 -10.99
C ASP A 28 22.98 10.63 -10.73
N ALA A 29 23.84 9.71 -10.28
CA ALA A 29 25.21 10.00 -9.91
C ALA A 29 26.19 9.97 -11.11
N ALA A 30 25.73 9.58 -12.32
CA ALA A 30 26.57 9.48 -13.49
C ALA A 30 27.33 10.81 -13.77
N GLY A 31 28.66 10.74 -13.75
CA GLY A 31 29.55 11.88 -14.00
C GLY A 31 29.79 12.80 -12.80
N SER A 32 29.27 12.48 -11.62
CA SER A 32 29.48 13.24 -10.38
C SER A 32 30.66 12.70 -9.55
N TYR A 33 31.25 13.55 -8.70
CA TYR A 33 32.26 13.13 -7.72
C TYR A 33 31.57 12.53 -6.48
N LEU A 34 32.19 11.51 -5.88
CA LEU A 34 31.75 11.01 -4.58
C LEU A 34 31.89 12.11 -3.52
N THR A 35 30.84 12.29 -2.72
CA THR A 35 30.84 13.20 -1.57
C THR A 35 30.34 12.48 -0.31
N ASN A 36 30.66 13.06 0.85
CA ASN A 36 29.95 12.77 2.08
C ASN A 36 28.56 13.44 2.06
N ASN A 37 27.72 13.19 3.07
CA ASN A 37 26.35 13.72 3.18
C ASN A 37 26.27 15.25 3.35
N HIS A 38 27.41 15.89 3.64
CA HIS A 38 27.54 17.35 3.73
C HIS A 38 28.13 17.99 2.46
N GLY A 39 28.29 17.21 1.38
CA GLY A 39 28.77 17.71 0.08
C GLY A 39 30.30 17.85 -0.06
N LEU A 40 31.08 17.39 0.92
CA LEU A 40 32.54 17.35 0.84
C LEU A 40 32.99 16.19 -0.06
N ARG A 41 33.84 16.47 -1.05
CA ARG A 41 34.41 15.44 -1.94
C ARG A 41 35.30 14.46 -1.18
N VAL A 42 35.16 13.17 -1.50
CA VAL A 42 35.95 12.08 -0.92
C VAL A 42 37.11 11.74 -1.85
N ASN A 43 38.33 11.78 -1.32
CA ASN A 43 39.54 11.46 -2.07
C ASN A 43 39.89 9.95 -2.06
N ASP A 44 39.63 9.27 -0.95
CA ASP A 44 39.87 7.83 -0.78
C ASP A 44 38.71 7.21 0.02
N ASP A 45 37.96 6.31 -0.61
CA ASP A 45 36.87 5.53 0.00
C ASP A 45 37.25 4.05 0.20
N GLN A 46 38.54 3.73 0.09
CA GLN A 46 39.08 2.37 0.22
C GLN A 46 39.76 2.15 1.58
N ASN A 47 40.14 3.22 2.27
CA ASN A 47 40.93 3.16 3.50
C ASN A 47 40.37 4.07 4.59
N SER A 48 40.45 3.61 5.83
CA SER A 48 40.34 4.48 7.01
C SER A 48 41.63 5.28 7.22
N LEU A 49 41.51 6.46 7.82
CA LEU A 49 42.63 7.22 8.36
C LEU A 49 43.26 6.48 9.54
N LYS A 50 44.58 6.28 9.49
CA LYS A 50 45.34 5.51 10.47
C LYS A 50 46.61 6.26 10.91
N ALA A 51 47.14 5.91 12.08
CA ALA A 51 48.48 6.33 12.54
C ALA A 51 49.61 5.66 11.73
N GLY A 52 49.77 6.07 10.48
CA GLY A 52 50.65 5.43 9.49
C GLY A 52 49.99 4.24 8.77
N PRO A 53 50.60 3.72 7.69
CA PRO A 53 49.95 2.77 6.79
C PRO A 53 49.44 1.46 7.44
N ARG A 54 50.10 1.01 8.52
CA ARG A 54 49.75 -0.20 9.30
C ARG A 54 49.39 0.11 10.76
N GLY A 55 49.10 1.37 11.08
CA GLY A 55 48.72 1.80 12.42
C GLY A 55 47.25 1.58 12.75
N ALA A 56 46.86 1.97 13.96
CA ALA A 56 45.47 1.97 14.40
C ALA A 56 44.64 3.06 13.69
N THR A 57 43.35 2.80 13.49
CA THR A 57 42.38 3.78 12.97
C THR A 57 42.21 4.95 13.95
N LEU A 58 42.12 6.16 13.42
CA LEU A 58 41.98 7.38 14.22
C LEU A 58 40.51 7.81 14.31
N LEU A 59 40.07 8.24 15.50
CA LEU A 59 38.69 8.69 15.73
C LEU A 59 38.34 9.99 14.98
N GLU A 60 39.34 10.78 14.61
CA GLU A 60 39.16 12.01 13.82
C GLU A 60 38.68 11.73 12.38
N ASP A 61 38.69 10.47 11.92
CA ASP A 61 38.15 10.05 10.62
C ASP A 61 36.62 10.22 10.55
N PHE A 62 36.20 11.40 10.11
CA PHE A 62 34.78 11.74 10.00
C PHE A 62 34.11 11.08 8.79
N LEU A 63 34.86 10.77 7.71
CA LEU A 63 34.31 10.10 6.54
C LEU A 63 33.93 8.65 6.87
N LEU A 64 34.83 7.94 7.56
CA LEU A 64 34.54 6.60 8.09
C LEU A 64 33.31 6.63 9.02
N ARG A 65 33.33 7.52 10.03
CA ARG A 65 32.26 7.58 11.03
C ARG A 65 30.92 7.90 10.40
N GLU A 66 30.85 8.87 9.49
CA GLU A 66 29.60 9.25 8.83
C GLU A 66 29.04 8.09 7.99
N LYS A 67 29.87 7.44 7.17
CA LYS A 67 29.46 6.30 6.33
C LYS A 67 28.97 5.12 7.15
N ILE A 68 29.71 4.72 8.18
CA ILE A 68 29.33 3.63 9.08
C ILE A 68 28.08 3.98 9.89
N THR A 69 27.98 5.22 10.38
CA THR A 69 26.79 5.67 11.12
C THR A 69 25.53 5.58 10.26
N HIS A 70 25.58 5.99 9.00
CA HIS A 70 24.43 5.84 8.11
C HIS A 70 24.09 4.35 7.88
N PHE A 71 25.10 3.51 7.61
CA PHE A 71 24.92 2.06 7.43
C PHE A 71 24.25 1.40 8.65
N ASP A 72 24.73 1.70 9.86
CA ASP A 72 24.23 1.13 11.11
C ASP A 72 22.75 1.46 11.38
N HIS A 73 22.22 2.52 10.75
CA HIS A 73 20.86 3.01 10.92
C HIS A 73 20.00 2.87 9.66
N GLU A 74 20.37 2.01 8.70
CA GLU A 74 19.60 1.79 7.47
C GLU A 74 18.25 1.09 7.70
N ARG A 75 18.10 0.31 8.77
CA ARG A 75 16.89 -0.48 9.01
C ARG A 75 15.87 0.32 9.80
N ILE A 76 14.66 0.37 9.27
CA ILE A 76 13.45 0.81 9.98
C ILE A 76 12.64 -0.43 10.38
N PRO A 77 11.69 -0.32 11.34
CA PRO A 77 10.77 -1.41 11.62
C PRO A 77 10.04 -1.86 10.36
N GLU A 78 9.90 -3.17 10.16
CA GLU A 78 9.00 -3.68 9.13
C GLU A 78 7.54 -3.43 9.52
N ARG A 79 6.61 -3.65 8.57
CA ARG A 79 5.18 -3.65 8.89
C ARG A 79 4.86 -4.84 9.81
N ILE A 80 4.02 -4.64 10.83
CA ILE A 80 3.61 -5.70 11.78
C ILE A 80 3.06 -6.93 11.04
N VAL A 81 2.20 -6.67 10.06
CA VAL A 81 1.67 -7.65 9.10
C VAL A 81 1.97 -7.16 7.69
N HIS A 82 1.96 -8.06 6.71
CA HIS A 82 2.27 -7.72 5.32
C HIS A 82 3.68 -7.13 5.12
N ALA A 83 4.64 -7.55 5.94
CA ALA A 83 6.03 -7.11 5.87
C ALA A 83 6.67 -7.47 4.52
N ARG A 84 6.47 -8.71 4.06
CA ARG A 84 6.93 -9.16 2.74
C ARG A 84 5.99 -8.67 1.64
N GLY A 85 6.51 -7.81 0.76
CA GLY A 85 5.73 -7.30 -0.36
C GLY A 85 6.59 -6.72 -1.50
N SER A 86 5.91 -6.40 -2.59
CA SER A 86 6.46 -5.86 -3.83
C SER A 86 5.49 -4.85 -4.42
N ALA A 87 6.00 -3.80 -5.05
CA ALA A 87 5.17 -2.71 -5.51
C ALA A 87 5.57 -2.21 -6.90
N ALA A 88 4.62 -1.53 -7.56
CA ALA A 88 4.81 -0.91 -8.85
C ALA A 88 3.93 0.34 -9.00
N HIS A 89 4.38 1.25 -9.85
CA HIS A 89 3.60 2.40 -10.30
C HIS A 89 2.70 2.01 -11.46
N GLY A 90 1.63 2.78 -11.64
CA GLY A 90 0.73 2.63 -12.76
C GLY A 90 -0.24 3.80 -12.90
N VAL A 91 -1.29 3.55 -13.68
CA VAL A 91 -2.39 4.48 -13.89
C VAL A 91 -3.74 3.75 -13.79
N PHE A 92 -4.75 4.48 -13.34
CA PHE A 92 -6.15 4.08 -13.39
C PHE A 92 -6.92 4.96 -14.38
N LYS A 93 -7.77 4.33 -15.19
CA LYS A 93 -8.69 4.97 -16.14
C LYS A 93 -10.11 4.50 -15.88
N LEU A 94 -11.02 5.43 -15.71
CA LEU A 94 -12.45 5.16 -15.62
C LEU A 94 -13.04 4.89 -17.02
N TYR A 95 -14.04 4.01 -17.11
CA TYR A 95 -14.78 3.74 -18.34
C TYR A 95 -15.94 4.72 -18.53
N ASP A 96 -16.80 4.82 -17.52
CA ASP A 96 -17.99 5.66 -17.52
C ASP A 96 -18.11 6.40 -16.18
N SER A 97 -18.65 7.62 -16.22
CA SER A 97 -18.85 8.43 -15.02
C SER A 97 -19.81 7.74 -14.04
N LEU A 98 -19.47 7.76 -12.75
CA LEU A 98 -20.29 7.19 -11.67
C LEU A 98 -21.07 8.26 -10.90
N SER A 99 -21.34 9.41 -11.54
CA SER A 99 -21.87 10.60 -10.87
C SER A 99 -23.23 10.38 -10.21
N GLU A 100 -23.99 9.39 -10.69
CA GLU A 100 -25.27 8.97 -10.12
C GLU A 100 -25.12 8.38 -8.70
N ILE A 101 -23.95 7.81 -8.36
CA ILE A 101 -23.73 7.13 -7.08
C ILE A 101 -22.57 7.71 -6.26
N THR A 102 -21.62 8.43 -6.86
CA THR A 102 -20.50 9.04 -6.12
C THR A 102 -20.12 10.42 -6.68
N LYS A 103 -19.72 11.33 -5.79
CA LYS A 103 -19.07 12.60 -6.15
C LYS A 103 -17.54 12.54 -6.16
N ALA A 104 -16.94 11.36 -6.01
CA ALA A 104 -15.49 11.19 -6.05
C ALA A 104 -14.95 11.52 -7.45
N ASP A 105 -14.09 12.52 -7.55
CA ASP A 105 -13.64 13.09 -8.83
C ASP A 105 -12.99 12.06 -9.77
N PHE A 106 -12.10 11.21 -9.24
CA PHE A 106 -11.44 10.16 -10.02
C PHE A 106 -12.39 9.06 -10.54
N LEU A 107 -13.64 9.04 -10.07
CA LEU A 107 -14.71 8.16 -10.52
C LEU A 107 -15.78 8.90 -11.34
N ASN A 108 -15.50 10.14 -11.76
CA ASN A 108 -16.40 10.96 -12.57
C ASN A 108 -15.73 11.55 -13.82
N ASP A 109 -14.41 11.74 -13.81
CA ASP A 109 -13.64 12.16 -14.98
C ASP A 109 -13.11 10.96 -15.79
N VAL A 110 -13.77 10.64 -16.91
CA VAL A 110 -13.38 9.56 -17.84
C VAL A 110 -12.16 9.90 -18.71
N ALA A 111 -11.78 11.18 -18.80
CA ALA A 111 -10.63 11.61 -19.59
C ALA A 111 -9.33 11.57 -18.79
N ALA A 112 -9.40 11.67 -17.46
CA ALA A 112 -8.23 11.69 -16.59
C ALA A 112 -7.57 10.31 -16.43
N GLU A 113 -6.24 10.33 -16.38
CA GLU A 113 -5.43 9.22 -15.85
C GLU A 113 -5.07 9.52 -14.40
N THR A 114 -5.58 8.72 -13.47
CA THR A 114 -5.21 8.85 -12.06
C THR A 114 -3.94 8.03 -11.80
N PRO A 115 -2.81 8.65 -11.39
CA PRO A 115 -1.63 7.88 -11.01
C PRO A 115 -1.95 6.95 -9.84
N VAL A 116 -1.37 5.76 -9.86
CA VAL A 116 -1.48 4.81 -8.75
C VAL A 116 -0.13 4.24 -8.34
N PHE A 117 -0.02 3.88 -7.07
CA PHE A 117 1.05 3.01 -6.57
C PHE A 117 0.42 1.81 -5.88
N VAL A 118 0.82 0.61 -6.30
CA VAL A 118 0.25 -0.65 -5.81
C VAL A 118 1.30 -1.43 -5.08
N ARG A 119 0.95 -1.94 -3.89
CA ARG A 119 1.79 -2.89 -3.16
C ARG A 119 1.02 -4.19 -2.91
N PHE A 120 1.60 -5.28 -3.38
CA PHE A 120 1.18 -6.64 -3.07
C PHE A 120 2.02 -7.19 -1.92
N SER A 121 1.45 -8.11 -1.14
CA SER A 121 2.15 -8.69 0.01
C SER A 121 1.60 -10.02 0.44
N THR A 122 2.37 -10.83 1.16
CA THR A 122 1.83 -11.88 2.05
C THR A 122 1.32 -11.23 3.35
N VAL A 123 0.99 -11.98 4.40
CA VAL A 123 0.52 -11.46 5.70
C VAL A 123 1.47 -11.80 6.84
N ALA A 124 1.64 -13.10 7.11
CA ALA A 124 2.26 -13.58 8.35
C ALA A 124 3.79 -13.43 8.33
N GLY A 125 4.40 -13.69 7.17
CA GLY A 125 5.84 -13.68 7.02
C GLY A 125 6.51 -12.33 7.25
N SER A 126 7.68 -12.33 7.91
CA SER A 126 8.57 -11.16 7.98
C SER A 126 9.15 -10.78 6.61
N ARG A 127 9.79 -9.61 6.48
CA ARG A 127 10.21 -9.03 5.18
C ARG A 127 11.11 -9.93 4.31
N GLY A 128 11.85 -10.84 4.94
CA GLY A 128 12.74 -11.81 4.30
C GLY A 128 12.11 -13.17 3.99
N SER A 129 10.82 -13.35 4.26
CA SER A 129 10.09 -14.60 3.96
C SER A 129 9.87 -14.83 2.45
N THR A 130 9.31 -15.98 2.10
CA THR A 130 9.03 -16.40 0.72
C THR A 130 7.74 -15.79 0.16
N ASP A 131 7.73 -15.48 -1.14
CA ASP A 131 6.56 -14.95 -1.86
C ASP A 131 5.40 -15.97 -2.02
N LEU A 132 5.70 -17.27 -1.99
CA LEU A 132 4.76 -18.36 -2.29
C LEU A 132 4.30 -19.17 -1.08
N ALA A 133 4.40 -18.60 0.12
CA ALA A 133 3.75 -19.16 1.30
C ALA A 133 2.23 -19.35 1.06
N ARG A 134 1.61 -20.39 1.65
CA ARG A 134 0.15 -20.50 1.72
C ARG A 134 -0.35 -19.43 2.68
N ASP A 135 -0.81 -18.33 2.13
CA ASP A 135 -1.17 -17.14 2.89
C ASP A 135 -2.23 -16.34 2.13
N VAL A 136 -2.88 -15.41 2.80
CA VAL A 136 -3.63 -14.35 2.14
C VAL A 136 -2.63 -13.43 1.42
N ARG A 137 -3.05 -12.82 0.31
CA ARG A 137 -2.28 -11.74 -0.30
C ARG A 137 -2.94 -10.39 -0.06
N GLY A 138 -2.18 -9.44 0.45
CA GLY A 138 -2.55 -8.03 0.48
C GLY A 138 -2.51 -7.44 -0.92
N PHE A 139 -3.47 -6.57 -1.23
CA PHE A 139 -3.58 -5.84 -2.49
C PHE A 139 -3.98 -4.40 -2.16
N ALA A 140 -2.97 -3.57 -1.89
CA ALA A 140 -3.16 -2.16 -1.52
C ALA A 140 -2.89 -1.25 -2.73
N VAL A 141 -3.85 -0.38 -3.06
CA VAL A 141 -3.77 0.57 -4.16
C VAL A 141 -3.93 1.99 -3.61
N LYS A 142 -2.95 2.85 -3.86
CA LYS A 142 -3.01 4.28 -3.57
C LYS A 142 -3.31 5.02 -4.86
N PHE A 143 -4.39 5.77 -4.88
CA PHE A 143 -4.79 6.66 -5.95
C PHE A 143 -4.38 8.08 -5.59
N TYR A 144 -3.57 8.70 -6.44
CA TYR A 144 -3.17 10.10 -6.28
C TYR A 144 -4.17 11.00 -7.03
N THR A 145 -5.32 11.27 -6.39
CA THR A 145 -6.43 12.02 -7.01
C THR A 145 -6.23 13.54 -6.90
N GLN A 146 -7.05 14.32 -7.62
CA GLN A 146 -7.07 15.78 -7.52
C GLN A 146 -7.80 16.29 -6.26
N GLN A 147 -8.37 15.39 -5.44
CA GLN A 147 -9.06 15.71 -4.19
C GLN A 147 -8.37 15.07 -2.97
N GLY A 148 -7.08 14.73 -3.11
CA GLY A 148 -6.29 14.04 -2.09
C GLY A 148 -6.02 12.57 -2.43
N ASN A 149 -5.28 11.87 -1.57
CA ASN A 149 -5.00 10.46 -1.79
C ASN A 149 -6.18 9.60 -1.33
N PHE A 150 -6.57 8.62 -2.15
CA PHE A 150 -7.48 7.55 -1.77
C PHE A 150 -6.72 6.22 -1.69
N ASP A 151 -6.85 5.48 -0.60
CA ASP A 151 -6.23 4.17 -0.43
C ASP A 151 -7.27 3.05 -0.36
N LEU A 152 -7.32 2.21 -1.39
CA LEU A 152 -8.07 0.96 -1.38
C LEU A 152 -7.17 -0.17 -0.88
N VAL A 153 -7.27 -0.49 0.42
CA VAL A 153 -6.39 -1.47 1.09
C VAL A 153 -7.11 -2.81 1.28
N GLY A 154 -7.04 -3.64 0.24
CA GLY A 154 -7.74 -4.91 0.15
C GLY A 154 -6.85 -6.15 0.32
N ASN A 155 -7.47 -7.32 0.12
CA ASN A 155 -6.85 -8.63 0.05
C ASN A 155 -7.25 -9.36 -1.24
N ASN A 156 -6.64 -10.50 -1.55
CA ASN A 156 -7.00 -11.35 -2.70
C ASN A 156 -8.20 -12.29 -2.45
N MET A 157 -8.88 -12.14 -1.32
CA MET A 157 -10.05 -12.92 -0.90
C MET A 157 -11.16 -11.97 -0.43
N PRO A 158 -12.45 -12.30 -0.67
CA PRO A 158 -13.56 -11.36 -0.47
C PRO A 158 -14.03 -11.20 0.97
N VAL A 159 -13.43 -11.93 1.92
CA VAL A 159 -13.81 -11.96 3.34
C VAL A 159 -12.56 -11.88 4.23
N PHE A 160 -12.77 -11.68 5.52
CA PHE A 160 -11.73 -11.73 6.55
C PHE A 160 -11.98 -12.86 7.57
N PHE A 161 -10.96 -13.15 8.40
CA PHE A 161 -11.03 -14.23 9.41
C PHE A 161 -11.90 -13.89 10.61
N ILE A 162 -12.04 -12.61 10.95
CA ILE A 162 -12.68 -12.16 12.19
C ILE A 162 -13.68 -11.05 11.89
N GLN A 163 -14.68 -10.91 12.77
CA GLN A 163 -15.72 -9.90 12.63
C GLN A 163 -15.33 -8.55 13.23
N ASP A 164 -14.64 -8.55 14.37
CA ASP A 164 -14.32 -7.33 15.13
C ASP A 164 -12.80 -7.09 15.22
N ALA A 165 -12.38 -5.83 15.07
CA ALA A 165 -10.98 -5.42 15.11
C ALA A 165 -10.29 -5.70 16.46
N ILE A 166 -11.02 -5.81 17.57
CA ILE A 166 -10.44 -6.14 18.88
C ILE A 166 -9.75 -7.51 18.87
N LYS A 167 -10.21 -8.44 18.01
CA LYS A 167 -9.63 -9.78 17.85
C LYS A 167 -8.42 -9.80 16.91
N PHE A 168 -8.09 -8.68 16.26
CA PHE A 168 -7.00 -8.62 15.29
C PHE A 168 -5.64 -9.00 15.91
N PRO A 169 -5.24 -8.48 17.08
CA PRO A 169 -3.98 -8.91 17.71
C PRO A 169 -3.99 -10.41 18.04
N ASP A 170 -5.11 -10.97 18.51
CA ASP A 170 -5.21 -12.39 18.85
C ASP A 170 -5.03 -13.28 17.60
N LEU A 171 -5.73 -12.95 16.50
CA LEU A 171 -5.57 -13.66 15.22
C LEU A 171 -4.12 -13.57 14.71
N ILE A 172 -3.54 -12.37 14.73
CA ILE A 172 -2.19 -12.17 14.21
C ILE A 172 -1.15 -12.87 15.07
N HIS A 173 -1.28 -12.85 16.40
CA HIS A 173 -0.41 -13.62 17.29
C HIS A 173 -0.56 -15.13 17.07
N ALA A 174 -1.78 -15.61 16.79
CA ALA A 174 -2.03 -17.03 16.53
C ALA A 174 -1.41 -17.52 15.21
N VAL A 175 -1.36 -16.69 14.15
CA VAL A 175 -0.78 -17.08 12.85
C VAL A 175 0.71 -16.74 12.70
N LYS A 176 1.23 -15.83 13.54
CA LYS A 176 2.65 -15.50 13.57
C LYS A 176 3.46 -16.65 14.19
N PRO A 177 4.78 -16.67 13.99
CA PRO A 177 5.63 -17.64 14.66
C PRO A 177 5.42 -17.63 16.18
N GLU A 178 5.45 -18.80 16.81
CA GLU A 178 5.16 -18.95 18.23
C GLU A 178 6.17 -18.18 19.10
N PRO A 179 5.72 -17.54 20.20
CA PRO A 179 6.51 -16.51 20.87
C PRO A 179 7.71 -17.04 21.67
N ASP A 180 7.75 -18.34 21.98
CA ASP A 180 8.85 -18.96 22.73
C ASP A 180 10.07 -19.25 21.84
N ASN A 181 9.87 -19.48 20.54
CA ASN A 181 10.91 -19.97 19.63
C ASN A 181 10.94 -19.30 18.24
N GLU A 182 9.97 -18.45 17.91
CA GLU A 182 9.81 -17.77 16.62
C GLU A 182 9.70 -18.73 15.42
N ILE A 183 9.01 -19.86 15.59
CA ILE A 183 8.74 -20.87 14.55
C ILE A 183 7.22 -21.11 14.44
N PRO A 184 6.67 -21.34 13.23
CA PRO A 184 7.32 -21.33 11.92
C PRO A 184 7.24 -19.97 11.21
N GLN A 185 8.20 -19.68 10.32
CA GLN A 185 8.18 -18.48 9.48
C GLN A 185 7.24 -18.67 8.28
N ALA A 186 6.30 -17.72 8.10
CA ALA A 186 5.38 -17.66 6.96
C ALA A 186 4.57 -18.95 6.71
N ALA A 187 4.08 -19.58 7.76
CA ALA A 187 3.21 -20.75 7.66
C ALA A 187 2.17 -20.72 8.78
N SER A 188 0.93 -21.08 8.46
CA SER A 188 -0.15 -21.27 9.44
C SER A 188 -0.27 -22.72 9.91
N ALA A 189 0.66 -23.59 9.52
CA ALA A 189 0.66 -25.01 9.83
C ALA A 189 1.38 -25.29 11.17
N HIS A 190 0.82 -24.76 12.26
CA HIS A 190 1.29 -24.95 13.63
C HIS A 190 0.13 -24.81 14.63
N ASP A 191 0.38 -25.20 15.89
CA ASP A 191 -0.64 -25.44 16.89
C ASP A 191 -1.42 -24.17 17.25
N THR A 192 -0.75 -23.04 17.51
CA THR A 192 -1.44 -21.82 17.96
C THR A 192 -2.43 -21.26 16.94
N PHE A 193 -2.13 -21.38 15.64
CA PHE A 193 -3.07 -20.95 14.59
C PHE A 193 -4.31 -21.83 14.59
N TRP A 194 -4.13 -23.16 14.54
CA TRP A 194 -5.26 -24.09 14.47
C TRP A 194 -6.06 -24.17 15.77
N ASP A 195 -5.45 -23.91 16.92
CA ASP A 195 -6.14 -23.74 18.19
C ASP A 195 -7.11 -22.55 18.13
N PHE A 196 -6.63 -21.36 17.74
CA PHE A 196 -7.48 -20.18 17.55
C PHE A 196 -8.65 -20.47 16.59
N ILE A 197 -8.36 -21.07 15.43
CA ILE A 197 -9.37 -21.40 14.43
C ILE A 197 -10.40 -22.41 14.96
N SER A 198 -9.99 -23.37 15.79
CA SER A 198 -10.90 -24.35 16.39
C SER A 198 -11.88 -23.73 17.39
N LEU A 199 -11.50 -22.60 18.01
CA LEU A 199 -12.28 -21.88 19.01
C LEU A 199 -13.08 -20.70 18.43
N MET A 200 -12.75 -20.25 17.21
CA MET A 200 -13.33 -19.08 16.55
C MET A 200 -14.06 -19.47 15.25
N PRO A 201 -15.31 -20.00 15.33
CA PRO A 201 -16.03 -20.48 14.16
C PRO A 201 -16.33 -19.38 13.11
N GLU A 202 -16.30 -18.09 13.48
CA GLU A 202 -16.39 -16.97 12.53
C GLU A 202 -15.31 -17.02 11.44
N SER A 203 -14.15 -17.63 11.74
CA SER A 203 -13.04 -17.79 10.79
C SER A 203 -13.25 -18.89 9.75
N ALA A 204 -14.26 -19.75 9.91
CA ALA A 204 -14.45 -20.93 9.07
C ALA A 204 -14.54 -20.59 7.57
N HIS A 205 -15.25 -19.52 7.21
CA HIS A 205 -15.37 -19.12 5.80
C HIS A 205 -14.02 -18.75 5.21
N MET A 206 -13.24 -17.91 5.90
CA MET A 206 -11.92 -17.49 5.43
C MET A 206 -10.92 -18.65 5.36
N ILE A 207 -11.02 -19.64 6.27
CA ILE A 207 -10.19 -20.84 6.22
C ILE A 207 -10.44 -21.66 4.95
N MET A 208 -11.68 -21.74 4.47
CA MET A 208 -11.96 -22.39 3.19
C MET A 208 -11.22 -21.72 2.03
N TRP A 209 -11.14 -20.39 2.02
CA TRP A 209 -10.36 -19.64 1.03
C TRP A 209 -8.86 -19.87 1.20
N ALA A 210 -8.33 -19.76 2.42
CA ALA A 210 -6.90 -19.92 2.71
C ALA A 210 -6.37 -21.34 2.44
N MET A 211 -7.19 -22.37 2.65
CA MET A 211 -6.84 -23.76 2.36
C MET A 211 -7.02 -24.14 0.90
N SER A 212 -7.79 -23.37 0.12
CA SER A 212 -7.85 -23.52 -1.34
C SER A 212 -6.59 -22.98 -2.04
N ASP A 213 -6.49 -23.21 -3.35
CA ASP A 213 -5.37 -22.69 -4.14
C ASP A 213 -5.40 -21.16 -4.30
N ARG A 214 -6.46 -20.47 -3.86
CA ARG A 214 -6.50 -18.99 -3.80
C ARG A 214 -5.37 -18.39 -2.96
N ALA A 215 -4.84 -19.15 -2.00
CA ALA A 215 -3.70 -18.75 -1.17
C ALA A 215 -2.33 -18.99 -1.81
N LEU A 216 -2.30 -19.58 -3.01
CA LEU A 216 -1.11 -19.94 -3.77
C LEU A 216 -1.18 -19.36 -5.19
N PRO A 217 -1.41 -18.05 -5.36
CA PRO A 217 -1.57 -17.47 -6.69
C PRO A 217 -0.31 -17.71 -7.51
N ARG A 218 -0.45 -17.96 -8.82
CA ARG A 218 0.68 -18.17 -9.73
C ARG A 218 1.53 -16.91 -9.91
N SER A 219 0.88 -15.76 -9.80
CA SER A 219 1.44 -14.42 -9.94
C SER A 219 0.49 -13.44 -9.28
N TYR A 220 1.00 -12.31 -8.78
CA TYR A 220 0.14 -11.20 -8.38
C TYR A 220 -0.79 -10.76 -9.52
N ARG A 221 -0.33 -10.86 -10.77
CA ARG A 221 -1.07 -10.49 -11.99
C ARG A 221 -2.28 -11.40 -12.28
N MET A 222 -2.39 -12.52 -11.59
CA MET A 222 -3.37 -13.58 -11.83
C MET A 222 -4.19 -13.90 -10.57
N MET A 223 -4.39 -12.91 -9.70
CA MET A 223 -5.29 -13.02 -8.55
C MET A 223 -6.30 -11.87 -8.57
N GLU A 224 -7.49 -12.14 -8.03
CA GLU A 224 -8.46 -11.08 -7.72
C GLU A 224 -8.00 -10.23 -6.54
N GLY A 225 -8.63 -9.08 -6.36
CA GLY A 225 -8.51 -8.24 -5.18
C GLY A 225 -9.89 -7.82 -4.69
N PHE A 226 -10.02 -7.56 -3.40
CA PHE A 226 -11.29 -7.21 -2.77
C PHE A 226 -11.04 -6.20 -1.65
N GLY A 227 -11.88 -5.18 -1.57
CA GLY A 227 -11.87 -4.26 -0.42
C GLY A 227 -12.34 -4.93 0.89
N VAL A 228 -12.97 -6.11 0.78
CA VAL A 228 -13.61 -6.90 1.86
C VAL A 228 -14.81 -6.21 2.47
N HIS A 229 -14.60 -5.03 3.05
CA HIS A 229 -15.61 -4.25 3.74
C HIS A 229 -16.64 -3.68 2.78
N THR A 230 -17.84 -3.46 3.32
CA THR A 230 -18.82 -2.58 2.69
C THR A 230 -18.45 -1.14 3.01
N PHE A 231 -18.32 -0.29 2.00
CA PHE A 231 -18.15 1.16 2.09
C PHE A 231 -19.45 1.85 1.65
N ARG A 232 -19.49 3.18 1.71
CA ARG A 232 -20.52 4.00 1.07
C ARG A 232 -19.95 4.76 -0.11
N LEU A 233 -20.72 4.83 -1.19
CA LEU A 233 -20.58 5.86 -2.23
C LEU A 233 -21.68 6.88 -2.03
N VAL A 234 -21.32 8.17 -2.04
CA VAL A 234 -22.24 9.29 -1.81
C VAL A 234 -22.21 10.22 -3.01
N ASN A 235 -23.35 10.40 -3.67
CA ASN A 235 -23.45 11.24 -4.86
C ASN A 235 -23.56 12.75 -4.52
N ALA A 236 -23.64 13.60 -5.55
CA ALA A 236 -23.71 15.05 -5.38
C ALA A 236 -25.01 15.53 -4.68
N GLN A 237 -26.08 14.73 -4.72
CA GLN A 237 -27.34 15.00 -4.03
C GLN A 237 -27.35 14.48 -2.59
N GLY A 238 -26.26 13.86 -2.13
CA GLY A 238 -26.16 13.27 -0.80
C GLY A 238 -26.84 11.91 -0.67
N LYS A 239 -27.23 11.26 -1.77
CA LYS A 239 -27.74 9.88 -1.72
C LYS A 239 -26.59 8.90 -1.53
N SER A 240 -26.73 8.02 -0.55
CA SER A 240 -25.78 6.95 -0.25
C SER A 240 -26.15 5.64 -0.94
N SER A 241 -25.15 4.85 -1.28
CA SER A 241 -25.30 3.43 -1.67
C SER A 241 -24.14 2.63 -1.07
N PHE A 242 -24.43 1.42 -0.61
CA PHE A 242 -23.41 0.50 -0.14
C PHE A 242 -22.59 -0.03 -1.31
N VAL A 243 -21.28 -0.16 -1.10
CA VAL A 243 -20.37 -0.66 -2.13
C VAL A 243 -19.37 -1.68 -1.59
N LYS A 244 -19.13 -2.76 -2.33
CA LYS A 244 -17.93 -3.59 -2.19
C LYS A 244 -17.05 -3.45 -3.43
N PHE A 245 -15.76 -3.19 -3.22
CA PHE A 245 -14.77 -3.03 -4.28
C PHE A 245 -14.12 -4.36 -4.67
N HIS A 246 -13.89 -4.54 -5.97
CA HIS A 246 -13.28 -5.71 -6.59
C HIS A 246 -12.18 -5.29 -7.56
N TRP A 247 -11.11 -6.08 -7.66
CA TRP A 247 -10.14 -6.05 -8.74
C TRP A 247 -10.19 -7.37 -9.45
N LYS A 248 -10.41 -7.36 -10.76
CA LYS A 248 -10.39 -8.63 -11.52
C LYS A 248 -9.30 -8.62 -12.57
N PRO A 249 -8.38 -9.60 -12.52
CA PRO A 249 -7.21 -9.63 -13.38
C PRO A 249 -7.62 -9.93 -14.81
N LEU A 250 -7.06 -9.19 -15.77
CA LEU A 250 -7.30 -9.45 -17.20
C LEU A 250 -6.71 -10.79 -17.65
N LEU A 251 -5.68 -11.28 -16.96
CA LEU A 251 -5.06 -12.58 -17.22
C LEU A 251 -5.86 -13.77 -16.65
N GLY A 252 -6.95 -13.50 -15.93
CA GLY A 252 -7.70 -14.52 -15.21
C GLY A 252 -7.07 -14.92 -13.88
N VAL A 253 -7.71 -15.86 -13.19
CA VAL A 253 -7.31 -16.31 -11.85
C VAL A 253 -6.60 -17.64 -11.96
N HIS A 254 -5.31 -17.67 -11.62
CA HIS A 254 -4.46 -18.86 -11.71
C HIS A 254 -3.66 -19.05 -10.43
N SER A 255 -3.50 -20.30 -10.04
CA SER A 255 -2.76 -20.71 -8.85
C SER A 255 -1.85 -21.89 -9.15
N VAL A 256 -0.84 -22.08 -8.31
CA VAL A 256 0.02 -23.27 -8.33
C VAL A 256 -0.46 -24.29 -7.30
N ALA A 257 -0.09 -25.56 -7.51
CA ALA A 257 -0.33 -26.60 -6.50
C ALA A 257 0.60 -26.41 -5.29
N TRP A 258 0.22 -26.97 -4.14
CA TRP A 258 0.98 -26.83 -2.90
C TRP A 258 2.44 -27.32 -2.98
N ASP A 259 2.68 -28.50 -3.56
CA ASP A 259 4.03 -29.05 -3.71
C ASP A 259 4.92 -28.16 -4.61
N GLU A 260 4.33 -27.60 -5.68
CA GLU A 260 5.01 -26.63 -6.53
C GLU A 260 5.36 -25.36 -5.75
N ALA A 261 4.41 -24.80 -4.99
CA ALA A 261 4.64 -23.60 -4.19
C ALA A 261 5.76 -23.78 -3.14
N GLN A 262 5.79 -24.93 -2.47
CA GLN A 262 6.83 -25.26 -1.49
C GLN A 262 8.21 -25.41 -2.18
N ASN A 263 8.25 -26.08 -3.33
CA ASN A 263 9.47 -26.22 -4.13
C ASN A 263 9.98 -24.88 -4.65
N ILE A 264 9.10 -24.00 -5.15
CA ILE A 264 9.48 -22.65 -5.60
C ILE A 264 10.00 -21.84 -4.41
N SER A 265 9.36 -21.91 -3.25
CA SER A 265 9.80 -21.17 -2.06
C SER A 265 11.24 -21.47 -1.62
N GLY A 266 11.74 -22.69 -1.86
CA GLY A 266 13.14 -23.04 -1.63
C GLY A 266 14.08 -22.64 -2.77
N LYS A 267 13.60 -22.60 -4.02
CA LYS A 267 14.42 -22.36 -5.22
C LYS A 267 14.51 -20.88 -5.62
N ASP A 268 13.43 -20.13 -5.45
CA ASP A 268 13.32 -18.69 -5.69
C ASP A 268 12.29 -18.06 -4.73
N PRO A 269 12.71 -17.68 -3.50
CA PRO A 269 11.80 -17.05 -2.53
C PRO A 269 11.31 -15.66 -2.98
N ASP A 270 11.88 -15.09 -4.05
CA ASP A 270 11.50 -13.82 -4.66
C ASP A 270 10.66 -13.97 -5.94
N PHE A 271 10.07 -15.15 -6.16
CA PHE A 271 9.38 -15.50 -7.41
C PHE A 271 8.30 -14.50 -7.86
N HIS A 272 7.42 -14.05 -6.97
CA HIS A 272 6.37 -13.09 -7.33
C HIS A 272 6.91 -11.67 -7.50
N ARG A 273 7.89 -11.28 -6.68
CA ARG A 273 8.61 -10.02 -6.83
C ARG A 273 9.28 -9.93 -8.20
N ARG A 274 9.97 -11.00 -8.60
CA ARG A 274 10.65 -11.12 -9.89
C ARG A 274 9.65 -11.13 -11.04
N ASP A 275 8.60 -11.95 -10.98
CA ASP A 275 7.57 -12.00 -12.04
C ASP A 275 6.91 -10.63 -12.27
N LEU A 276 6.57 -9.89 -11.20
CA LEU A 276 6.02 -8.54 -11.34
C LEU A 276 7.00 -7.59 -12.02
N TRP A 277 8.26 -7.59 -11.55
CA TRP A 277 9.31 -6.70 -12.05
C TRP A 277 9.60 -6.95 -13.53
N ASP A 278 9.85 -8.22 -13.89
CA ASP A 278 10.21 -8.65 -15.24
C ASP A 278 9.03 -8.48 -16.22
N ALA A 279 7.79 -8.69 -15.75
CA ALA A 279 6.60 -8.43 -16.56
C ALA A 279 6.49 -6.95 -16.96
N ILE A 280 6.80 -6.04 -16.03
CA ILE A 280 6.80 -4.61 -16.32
C ILE A 280 7.95 -4.23 -17.26
N GLU A 281 9.17 -4.73 -17.02
CA GLU A 281 10.33 -4.45 -17.89
C GLU A 281 10.14 -4.97 -19.31
N SER A 282 9.45 -6.09 -19.47
CA SER A 282 9.14 -6.69 -20.78
C SER A 282 7.90 -6.08 -21.47
N GLY A 283 7.22 -5.11 -20.85
CA GLY A 283 6.00 -4.50 -21.38
C GLY A 283 4.75 -5.38 -21.28
N ALA A 284 4.84 -6.52 -20.60
CA ALA A 284 3.71 -7.39 -20.28
C ALA A 284 2.96 -6.88 -19.03
N PHE A 285 2.49 -5.64 -19.11
CA PHE A 285 1.97 -4.89 -17.97
C PHE A 285 0.85 -5.64 -17.23
N PRO A 286 0.94 -5.75 -15.90
CA PRO A 286 -0.17 -6.20 -15.08
C PRO A 286 -1.40 -5.29 -15.23
N GLU A 287 -2.58 -5.88 -15.46
CA GLU A 287 -3.83 -5.15 -15.62
C GLU A 287 -4.98 -5.77 -14.83
N TRP A 288 -5.80 -4.93 -14.20
CA TRP A 288 -7.03 -5.32 -13.52
C TRP A 288 -8.16 -4.35 -13.84
N GLU A 289 -9.38 -4.85 -13.90
CA GLU A 289 -10.58 -4.00 -13.91
C GLU A 289 -11.05 -3.76 -12.48
N LEU A 290 -11.27 -2.48 -12.13
CA LEU A 290 -12.00 -2.11 -10.93
C LEU A 290 -13.47 -2.48 -11.14
N GLY A 291 -13.98 -3.26 -10.21
CA GLY A 291 -15.37 -3.66 -10.12
C GLY A 291 -16.03 -3.13 -8.86
N ILE A 292 -17.32 -2.84 -8.94
CA ILE A 292 -18.14 -2.49 -7.78
C ILE A 292 -19.41 -3.35 -7.72
N GLN A 293 -19.71 -3.87 -6.53
CA GLN A 293 -21.06 -4.33 -6.20
C GLN A 293 -21.77 -3.18 -5.51
N VAL A 294 -22.93 -2.76 -6.01
CA VAL A 294 -23.69 -1.64 -5.47
C VAL A 294 -24.99 -2.15 -4.92
N VAL A 295 -25.26 -1.83 -3.66
CA VAL A 295 -26.51 -2.16 -2.98
C VAL A 295 -27.17 -0.85 -2.53
N PRO A 296 -28.41 -0.55 -2.97
CA PRO A 296 -29.15 0.60 -2.49
C PRO A 296 -29.29 0.58 -0.96
N GLU A 297 -29.34 1.75 -0.32
CA GLU A 297 -29.43 1.83 1.14
C GLU A 297 -30.69 1.13 1.68
N GLU A 298 -31.81 1.24 0.96
CA GLU A 298 -33.07 0.56 1.28
C GLU A 298 -33.00 -0.98 1.25
N ASP A 299 -31.91 -1.55 0.71
CA ASP A 299 -31.71 -2.99 0.53
C ASP A 299 -30.79 -3.60 1.60
N GLU A 300 -30.29 -2.82 2.57
CA GLU A 300 -29.33 -3.25 3.59
C GLU A 300 -29.69 -4.59 4.24
N HIS A 301 -30.96 -4.77 4.61
CA HIS A 301 -31.46 -5.93 5.35
C HIS A 301 -32.17 -6.96 4.49
N LYS A 302 -31.99 -6.94 3.16
CA LYS A 302 -32.62 -7.90 2.24
C LYS A 302 -31.83 -9.20 2.03
N PHE A 303 -30.63 -9.28 2.58
CA PHE A 303 -29.74 -10.45 2.46
C PHE A 303 -29.87 -11.36 3.68
N GLU A 304 -29.57 -12.65 3.52
CA GLU A 304 -29.51 -13.61 4.63
C GLU A 304 -28.27 -13.44 5.53
N PHE A 305 -27.45 -12.44 5.23
CA PHE A 305 -26.24 -12.07 5.94
C PHE A 305 -26.19 -10.55 6.10
N ASP A 306 -25.45 -10.08 7.10
CA ASP A 306 -25.21 -8.66 7.31
C ASP A 306 -24.18 -8.14 6.30
N LEU A 307 -24.48 -7.04 5.60
CA LEU A 307 -23.52 -6.39 4.69
C LEU A 307 -22.29 -5.87 5.44
N LEU A 308 -22.41 -5.58 6.74
CA LEU A 308 -21.37 -5.06 7.60
C LEU A 308 -20.51 -6.15 8.24
N ASP A 309 -20.83 -7.43 8.02
CA ASP A 309 -20.03 -8.55 8.49
C ASP A 309 -18.89 -8.84 7.50
N PRO A 310 -17.62 -8.57 7.85
CA PRO A 310 -16.47 -8.79 6.96
C PRO A 310 -16.18 -10.26 6.70
N THR A 311 -16.80 -11.19 7.44
CA THR A 311 -16.69 -12.64 7.18
C THR A 311 -17.68 -13.11 6.10
N LYS A 312 -18.48 -12.20 5.53
CA LYS A 312 -19.49 -12.47 4.51
C LYS A 312 -19.16 -11.80 3.18
N LEU A 313 -19.21 -12.57 2.11
CA LEU A 313 -19.16 -12.05 0.74
C LEU A 313 -20.58 -11.77 0.27
N ILE A 314 -20.73 -10.84 -0.67
CA ILE A 314 -21.97 -10.69 -1.43
C ILE A 314 -21.81 -11.58 -2.67
N PRO A 315 -22.58 -12.66 -2.83
CA PRO A 315 -22.48 -13.51 -4.03
C PRO A 315 -22.74 -12.69 -5.30
N GLU A 316 -21.91 -12.89 -6.32
CA GLU A 316 -22.02 -12.14 -7.59
C GLU A 316 -23.33 -12.45 -8.34
N GLU A 317 -23.94 -13.62 -8.08
CA GLU A 317 -25.26 -14.00 -8.60
C GLU A 317 -26.41 -13.21 -7.97
N LEU A 318 -26.21 -12.63 -6.77
CA LEU A 318 -27.19 -11.77 -6.11
C LEU A 318 -26.97 -10.31 -6.48
N VAL A 319 -25.72 -9.86 -6.46
CA VAL A 319 -25.34 -8.49 -6.84
C VAL A 319 -24.15 -8.58 -7.78
N PRO A 320 -24.34 -8.37 -9.10
CA PRO A 320 -23.26 -8.51 -10.06
C PRO A 320 -22.20 -7.42 -9.87
N VAL A 321 -20.95 -7.78 -10.16
CA VAL A 321 -19.83 -6.85 -10.18
C VAL A 321 -19.88 -6.02 -11.46
N GLN A 322 -20.08 -4.71 -11.33
CA GLN A 322 -20.06 -3.75 -12.43
C GLN A 322 -18.62 -3.32 -12.71
N ARG A 323 -18.13 -3.51 -13.94
CA ARG A 323 -16.79 -3.05 -14.36
C ARG A 323 -16.82 -1.54 -14.61
N VAL A 324 -16.01 -0.78 -13.89
CA VAL A 324 -16.06 0.69 -13.94
C VAL A 324 -14.79 1.34 -14.44
N GLY A 325 -13.65 0.65 -14.40
CA GLY A 325 -12.40 1.19 -14.92
C GLY A 325 -11.28 0.17 -14.92
N LYS A 326 -10.12 0.56 -15.43
CA LYS A 326 -8.93 -0.30 -15.56
C LYS A 326 -7.71 0.33 -14.91
N MET A 327 -6.97 -0.48 -14.17
CA MET A 327 -5.65 -0.18 -13.67
C MET A 327 -4.59 -0.93 -14.47
N THR A 328 -3.56 -0.22 -14.93
CA THR A 328 -2.39 -0.78 -15.63
C THR A 328 -1.12 -0.41 -14.86
N LEU A 329 -0.34 -1.40 -14.41
CA LEU A 329 0.96 -1.16 -13.76
C LEU A 329 2.06 -1.18 -14.81
N ASN A 330 2.76 -0.06 -14.98
CA ASN A 330 3.61 0.17 -16.14
C ASN A 330 5.01 0.67 -15.81
N ARG A 331 5.37 0.75 -14.52
CA ARG A 331 6.72 1.16 -14.12
C ARG A 331 7.11 0.58 -12.75
N ASN A 332 8.31 0.01 -12.68
CA ASN A 332 8.94 -0.40 -11.42
C ASN A 332 9.43 0.81 -10.61
N PRO A 333 9.53 0.72 -9.28
CA PRO A 333 10.18 1.75 -8.47
C PRO A 333 11.67 1.88 -8.84
N ASP A 334 12.24 3.08 -8.71
CA ASP A 334 13.68 3.30 -8.89
C ASP A 334 14.46 2.80 -7.67
N ASN A 335 13.89 2.94 -6.47
CA ASN A 335 14.46 2.43 -5.23
C ASN A 335 13.41 1.74 -4.34
N PHE A 336 13.62 0.45 -4.08
CA PHE A 336 12.70 -0.36 -3.28
C PHE A 336 12.47 0.22 -1.87
N PHE A 337 13.51 0.67 -1.17
CA PHE A 337 13.35 1.21 0.17
C PHE A 337 12.55 2.52 0.15
N SER A 338 12.99 3.48 -0.67
CA SER A 338 12.40 4.82 -0.73
C SER A 338 10.93 4.81 -1.12
N GLU A 339 10.52 3.89 -1.99
CA GLU A 339 9.17 3.84 -2.55
C GLU A 339 8.35 2.68 -1.98
N THR A 340 8.85 1.45 -2.02
CA THR A 340 8.07 0.25 -1.61
C THR A 340 8.08 0.02 -0.11
N GLU A 341 9.22 0.19 0.57
CA GLU A 341 9.28 -0.01 2.02
C GLU A 341 8.60 1.16 2.74
N GLN A 342 8.87 2.40 2.33
CA GLN A 342 8.36 3.59 3.02
C GLN A 342 6.93 4.02 2.65
N VAL A 343 6.30 3.44 1.62
CA VAL A 343 4.88 3.77 1.35
C VAL A 343 3.99 3.43 2.55
N ALA A 344 3.06 4.32 2.87
CA ALA A 344 2.03 4.13 3.88
C ALA A 344 0.66 4.14 3.19
N PHE A 345 -0.02 3.01 3.26
CA PHE A 345 -1.43 2.90 2.88
C PHE A 345 -2.28 2.97 4.14
N HIS A 346 -3.52 3.45 4.03
CA HIS A 346 -4.45 3.49 5.15
C HIS A 346 -5.90 3.52 4.66
N VAL A 347 -6.73 2.57 5.10
CA VAL A 347 -8.17 2.53 4.77
C VAL A 347 -8.97 3.80 5.08
N GLY A 348 -8.47 4.68 5.96
CA GLY A 348 -9.09 5.94 6.34
C GLY A 348 -8.73 7.10 5.41
N HIS A 349 -7.78 6.91 4.48
CA HIS A 349 -7.54 7.86 3.40
C HIS A 349 -8.63 7.70 2.35
N VAL A 350 -9.75 8.38 2.57
CA VAL A 350 -10.86 8.52 1.63
C VAL A 350 -10.91 9.93 1.05
N VAL A 351 -11.68 10.08 -0.03
CA VAL A 351 -11.93 11.35 -0.71
C VAL A 351 -13.43 11.64 -0.71
N PRO A 352 -13.87 12.91 -0.86
CA PRO A 352 -15.29 13.24 -0.92
C PRO A 352 -16.06 12.34 -1.91
N GLY A 353 -17.17 11.76 -1.45
CA GLY A 353 -17.97 10.81 -2.24
C GLY A 353 -17.69 9.33 -1.95
N ILE A 354 -16.71 9.03 -1.11
CA ILE A 354 -16.50 7.71 -0.48
C ILE A 354 -16.56 7.89 1.03
N ASP A 355 -17.30 7.04 1.72
CA ASP A 355 -17.43 7.07 3.17
C ASP A 355 -17.45 5.64 3.76
N PHE A 356 -17.44 5.56 5.08
CA PHE A 356 -17.35 4.31 5.82
C PHE A 356 -18.74 3.74 6.16
N THR A 357 -18.74 2.48 6.59
CA THR A 357 -19.87 1.83 7.23
C THR A 357 -19.51 1.43 8.66
N ASN A 358 -20.48 0.87 9.39
CA ASN A 358 -20.29 0.40 10.76
C ASN A 358 -19.76 -1.04 10.82
N ASP A 359 -19.12 -1.55 9.75
CA ASP A 359 -18.34 -2.79 9.81
C ASP A 359 -17.30 -2.67 10.96
N PRO A 360 -17.42 -3.49 12.02
CA PRO A 360 -16.64 -3.28 13.24
C PRO A 360 -15.15 -3.57 13.05
N LEU A 361 -14.78 -4.39 12.06
CA LEU A 361 -13.39 -4.59 11.67
C LEU A 361 -12.86 -3.35 10.94
N LEU A 362 -13.62 -2.79 10.00
CA LEU A 362 -13.25 -1.55 9.31
C LEU A 362 -13.00 -0.42 10.32
N GLN A 363 -13.90 -0.24 11.28
CA GLN A 363 -13.83 0.83 12.27
C GLN A 363 -12.52 0.80 13.08
N GLY A 364 -12.08 -0.37 13.57
CA GLY A 364 -10.80 -0.45 14.28
C GLY A 364 -9.59 -0.27 13.36
N ARG A 365 -9.69 -0.66 12.07
CA ARG A 365 -8.64 -0.38 11.08
C ARG A 365 -8.46 1.12 10.82
N LEU A 366 -9.50 1.95 11.00
CA LEU A 366 -9.39 3.40 10.86
C LEU A 366 -8.40 4.00 11.87
N PHE A 367 -8.25 3.39 13.05
CA PHE A 367 -7.27 3.81 14.05
C PHE A 367 -5.85 3.31 13.73
N SER A 368 -5.71 2.00 13.52
CA SER A 368 -4.42 1.31 13.54
C SER A 368 -3.42 1.80 12.49
N TYR A 369 -3.90 2.11 11.28
CA TYR A 369 -3.00 2.40 10.16
C TYR A 369 -2.32 3.75 10.26
N THR A 370 -2.87 4.74 10.96
CA THR A 370 -2.16 5.98 11.29
C THR A 370 -1.15 5.74 12.41
N ASP A 371 -1.60 5.08 13.49
CA ASP A 371 -0.79 4.82 14.68
C ASP A 371 0.51 4.05 14.37
N THR A 372 0.42 2.95 13.63
CA THR A 372 1.58 2.10 13.34
C THR A 372 2.69 2.84 12.55
N GLN A 373 2.36 3.89 11.80
CA GLN A 373 3.37 4.65 11.05
C GLN A 373 4.25 5.51 11.95
N LEU A 374 3.79 5.88 13.13
CA LEU A 374 4.53 6.75 14.04
C LEU A 374 5.88 6.14 14.43
N LEU A 375 5.93 4.83 14.66
CA LEU A 375 7.18 4.11 14.90
C LEU A 375 7.82 3.64 13.60
N ARG A 376 7.03 3.07 12.68
CA ARG A 376 7.56 2.48 11.44
C ARG A 376 8.30 3.50 10.58
N LEU A 377 7.77 4.72 10.48
CA LEU A 377 8.28 5.81 9.63
C LEU A 377 8.79 7.01 10.45
N GLY A 378 9.06 6.80 11.75
CA GLY A 378 9.79 7.75 12.59
C GLY A 378 9.02 8.99 13.07
N GLY A 379 7.74 9.13 12.74
CA GLY A 379 6.89 10.18 13.32
C GLY A 379 5.69 10.59 12.47
N PRO A 380 5.01 11.71 12.82
CA PRO A 380 3.77 12.13 12.17
C PRO A 380 3.96 12.73 10.76
N ASN A 381 5.19 13.04 10.36
CA ASN A 381 5.50 13.63 9.06
C ASN A 381 5.71 12.59 7.94
N PHE A 382 5.28 11.34 8.12
CA PHE A 382 5.43 10.29 7.11
C PHE A 382 4.76 10.60 5.76
N HIS A 383 3.78 11.51 5.76
CA HIS A 383 3.12 12.01 4.55
C HIS A 383 4.04 12.90 3.68
N GLU A 384 5.14 13.43 4.22
CA GLU A 384 6.13 14.21 3.49
C GLU A 384 7.19 13.34 2.80
N ILE A 385 7.26 12.05 3.12
CA ILE A 385 8.10 11.09 2.40
C ILE A 385 7.61 11.04 0.94
N PRO A 386 8.49 11.16 -0.07
CA PRO A 386 8.10 11.43 -1.45
C PRO A 386 6.98 10.55 -1.99
N ILE A 387 7.05 9.23 -1.81
CA ILE A 387 6.02 8.30 -2.31
C ILE A 387 4.62 8.51 -1.66
N ASN A 388 4.56 9.04 -0.44
CA ASN A 388 3.31 9.25 0.30
C ASN A 388 2.65 10.60 0.00
N ARG A 389 3.41 11.58 -0.51
CA ARG A 389 2.89 12.91 -0.80
C ARG A 389 1.73 12.85 -1.80
N PRO A 390 0.62 13.56 -1.56
CA PRO A 390 -0.38 13.75 -2.60
C PRO A 390 0.18 14.58 -3.75
N VAL A 391 -0.44 14.47 -4.92
CA VAL A 391 -0.08 15.28 -6.12
C VAL A 391 -0.68 16.68 -6.08
N VAL A 392 -1.51 16.97 -5.07
CA VAL A 392 -2.12 18.28 -4.83
C VAL A 392 -1.46 19.00 -3.65
N PRO A 393 -1.54 20.34 -3.59
CA PRO A 393 -0.97 21.11 -2.47
C PRO A 393 -1.57 20.70 -1.11
N VAL A 394 -0.73 20.62 -0.08
CA VAL A 394 -1.15 20.36 1.31
C VAL A 394 -0.97 21.63 2.14
N THR A 395 -2.08 22.20 2.61
CA THR A 395 -2.07 23.41 3.45
C THR A 395 -2.96 23.19 4.67
N ASN A 396 -2.39 23.26 5.87
CA ASN A 396 -3.12 23.12 7.13
C ASN A 396 -2.38 23.82 8.29
N ASN A 397 -2.88 23.64 9.51
CA ASN A 397 -2.33 24.24 10.73
C ASN A 397 -1.41 23.31 11.55
N GLN A 398 -1.12 22.09 11.08
CA GLN A 398 -0.18 21.19 11.76
C GLN A 398 1.27 21.66 11.58
N ARG A 399 2.11 21.51 12.60
CA ARG A 399 3.49 21.99 12.65
C ARG A 399 4.41 20.99 13.34
N ASP A 400 5.70 21.23 13.23
CA ASP A 400 6.77 20.53 13.93
C ASP A 400 6.81 19.02 13.63
N GLY A 401 7.14 18.20 14.64
CA GLY A 401 7.33 16.77 14.50
C GLY A 401 8.69 16.37 13.93
N HIS A 402 9.07 15.11 14.13
CA HIS A 402 10.33 14.56 13.65
C HIS A 402 10.43 14.65 12.11
N MET A 403 11.62 14.97 11.60
CA MET A 403 11.93 15.08 10.16
C MET A 403 10.99 15.99 9.34
N ARG A 404 10.50 17.10 9.93
CA ARG A 404 9.71 18.09 9.18
C ARG A 404 10.48 18.66 7.98
N GLN A 405 9.94 18.47 6.79
CA GLN A 405 10.48 18.95 5.51
C GLN A 405 9.85 20.28 5.08
N THR A 406 8.52 20.40 5.23
CA THR A 406 7.82 21.62 4.79
C THR A 406 8.07 22.79 5.74
N ILE A 407 8.60 23.88 5.20
CA ILE A 407 8.73 25.16 5.91
C ILE A 407 7.43 25.97 5.75
N ASN A 408 6.54 25.91 6.74
CA ASN A 408 5.33 26.72 6.75
C ASN A 408 5.65 28.18 7.06
N ARG A 409 5.31 29.09 6.14
CA ARG A 409 5.47 30.55 6.34
C ARG A 409 4.22 31.12 7.01
N GLY A 410 4.40 32.18 7.81
CA GLY A 410 3.30 32.89 8.45
C GLY A 410 3.47 33.00 9.97
N LYS A 411 2.53 33.70 10.61
CA LYS A 411 2.53 33.93 12.07
C LYS A 411 1.51 33.07 12.83
N SER A 412 0.69 32.28 12.14
CA SER A 412 -0.39 31.47 12.71
C SER A 412 -0.25 29.98 12.40
N SER A 413 -0.79 29.16 13.31
CA SER A 413 -0.88 27.70 13.23
C SER A 413 -2.12 27.17 13.97
N TYR A 414 -3.19 27.95 14.02
CA TYR A 414 -4.44 27.62 14.72
C TYR A 414 -5.63 28.24 13.98
N GLY A 415 -6.84 27.74 14.21
CA GLY A 415 -8.07 28.31 13.67
C GLY A 415 -9.23 28.21 14.68
N PRO A 416 -10.15 29.19 14.74
CA PRO A 416 -10.13 30.41 13.93
C PRO A 416 -9.08 31.43 14.42
N ASN A 417 -8.55 32.27 13.51
CA ASN A 417 -7.54 33.26 13.86
C ASN A 417 -7.69 34.57 13.05
N THR A 418 -7.32 35.72 13.60
CA THR A 418 -7.28 37.01 12.88
C THR A 418 -5.88 37.38 12.38
N VAL A 419 -4.83 36.83 13.01
CA VAL A 419 -3.42 37.14 12.73
C VAL A 419 -3.00 36.70 11.32
N GLY A 420 -3.58 35.62 10.81
CA GLY A 420 -3.41 35.12 9.45
C GLY A 420 -4.71 35.12 8.66
N ASN A 421 -5.62 36.08 8.91
CA ASN A 421 -6.91 36.22 8.20
C ASN A 421 -7.76 34.93 8.16
N ASN A 422 -7.63 34.07 9.17
CA ASN A 422 -8.30 32.78 9.26
C ASN A 422 -7.92 31.79 8.13
N GLU A 423 -6.74 31.95 7.54
CA GLU A 423 -6.18 31.05 6.53
C GLU A 423 -5.30 29.96 7.17
N PRO A 424 -5.20 28.75 6.57
CA PRO A 424 -6.03 28.28 5.45
C PRO A 424 -7.50 28.12 5.85
N ALA A 425 -8.41 28.50 4.96
CA ALA A 425 -9.86 28.46 5.20
C ALA A 425 -10.39 27.01 5.14
N GLN A 426 -11.51 26.78 5.84
CA GLN A 426 -12.29 25.55 5.67
C GLN A 426 -13.00 25.58 4.31
N ALA A 427 -12.97 24.48 3.57
CA ALA A 427 -13.78 24.31 2.36
C ALA A 427 -15.21 23.91 2.74
N LYS A 428 -16.21 24.48 2.07
CA LYS A 428 -17.61 24.05 2.20
C LYS A 428 -17.86 22.72 1.49
N ALA A 429 -18.97 22.08 1.80
CA ALA A 429 -19.37 20.80 1.18
C ALA A 429 -19.54 20.89 -0.35
N ASP A 430 -20.05 22.01 -0.86
CA ASP A 430 -20.23 22.31 -2.29
C ASP A 430 -18.93 22.73 -2.99
N GLU A 431 -17.89 23.09 -2.22
CA GLU A 431 -16.53 23.38 -2.69
C GLU A 431 -15.60 22.16 -2.62
N GLY A 432 -16.15 20.96 -2.35
CA GLY A 432 -15.39 19.71 -2.26
C GLY A 432 -14.87 19.38 -0.85
N GLY A 433 -15.32 20.08 0.19
CA GLY A 433 -15.05 19.70 1.58
C GLY A 433 -15.64 18.32 1.92
N PHE A 434 -14.87 17.48 2.61
CA PHE A 434 -15.35 16.18 3.10
C PHE A 434 -16.46 16.37 4.13
N VAL A 435 -17.53 15.57 4.00
CA VAL A 435 -18.66 15.54 4.93
C VAL A 435 -19.05 14.09 5.10
N SER A 436 -19.12 13.63 6.35
CA SER A 436 -19.62 12.30 6.66
C SER A 436 -21.11 12.19 6.35
N TYR A 437 -21.50 11.07 5.76
CA TYR A 437 -22.88 10.65 5.62
C TYR A 437 -23.42 10.24 7.00
N ASN A 438 -24.56 10.80 7.39
CA ASN A 438 -25.20 10.59 8.69
C ASN A 438 -26.63 10.06 8.53
#